data_AF-A0A0V0Q4R6-F1
#
_entry.id   AF-A0A0V0Q4R6-F1
#
_cell.length_a   1.000
_cell.length_b   1.000
_cell.length_c   1.000
_cell.angle_alpha   90.00
_cell.angle_beta   90.00
_cell.angle_gamma   90.00
#
_symmetry.space_group_name_H-M   'P 1'
#
loop_
_entity.id
_entity.type
_entity.pdbx_description
1 polymer ?
#
loop_
_entity_poly.entity_id
_entity_poly.type
_entity_poly.pdbx_seq_one_letter_code
_entity_poly.pdbx_strand_id
1 'polypeptide(L)' 'MPEAPGEGRPMDEVPRQQRLPNGDRQYGFQNGCIIVLEPQRAVVKSEGTVCALHHRDIALLYASAD' A
#
# COMPACT_ATOMS: atom_id res chain seq x y z
N MET A 1 15.29 26.32 11.62
CA MET A 1 15.43 25.07 12.39
C MET A 1 15.44 23.95 11.34
N PRO A 2 16.47 23.09 11.28
CA PRO A 2 16.44 21.99 10.32
C PRO A 2 15.43 20.95 10.82
N GLU A 3 14.46 20.60 9.99
CA GLU A 3 13.48 19.56 10.25
C GLU A 3 14.23 18.26 10.58
N ALA A 4 13.88 17.62 11.71
CA ALA A 4 14.39 16.29 12.04
C ALA A 4 14.14 15.36 10.84
N PRO A 5 15.10 14.51 10.44
CA PRO A 5 14.86 13.54 9.39
C PRO A 5 13.68 12.70 9.85
N GLY A 6 12.54 12.91 9.21
CA GLY A 6 11.28 12.32 9.64
C GLY A 6 11.51 10.84 9.87
N GLU A 7 11.35 10.39 11.11
CA GLU A 7 10.71 9.10 11.35
C GLU A 7 9.49 9.10 10.43
N GLY A 8 9.63 8.44 9.28
CA GLY A 8 8.82 8.67 8.10
C GLY A 8 7.37 8.74 8.50
N ARG A 9 6.69 9.82 8.10
CA ARG A 9 5.28 9.92 8.47
C ARG A 9 4.60 8.65 7.93
N PRO A 10 3.57 8.11 8.59
CA PRO A 10 2.91 6.89 8.12
C PRO A 10 2.50 6.97 6.63
N MET A 11 2.25 8.19 6.12
CA MET A 11 1.91 8.50 4.72
C MET A 11 3.10 8.49 3.75
N ASP A 12 4.35 8.53 4.24
CA ASP A 12 5.59 8.39 3.46
C ASP A 12 6.02 6.93 3.31
N GLU A 13 5.26 5.98 3.88
CA GLU A 13 5.54 4.56 3.72
C GLU A 13 5.30 4.14 2.28
N VAL A 14 6.35 3.60 1.64
CA VAL A 14 6.28 3.12 0.26
C VAL A 14 5.97 1.61 0.27
N PRO A 15 4.78 1.18 -0.17
CA PRO A 15 4.48 -0.24 -0.27
C PRO A 15 5.28 -0.90 -1.38
N ARG A 16 5.70 -2.14 -1.15
CA ARG A 16 6.24 -3.00 -2.21
C ARG A 16 5.10 -3.53 -3.05
N GLN A 17 5.01 -3.04 -4.29
CA GLN A 17 4.09 -3.56 -5.28
C GLN A 17 4.60 -4.87 -5.89
N GLN A 18 3.72 -5.85 -6.01
CA GLN A 18 3.93 -7.12 -6.68
C GLN A 18 2.68 -7.47 -7.49
N ARG A 19 2.86 -7.86 -8.76
CA ARG A 19 1.76 -8.42 -9.55
C ARG A 19 1.68 -9.92 -9.32
N LEU A 20 0.50 -10.40 -8.97
CA LEU A 20 0.21 -11.81 -8.79
C LEU A 20 -0.05 -12.47 -10.17
N PRO A 21 0.13 -13.80 -10.29
CA PRO A 21 -0.04 -14.51 -11.56
C PRO A 21 -1.48 -14.48 -12.10
N ASN A 22 -2.45 -14.17 -11.26
CA ASN A 22 -3.85 -13.95 -11.63
C ASN A 22 -4.13 -12.52 -12.13
N GLY A 23 -3.12 -11.64 -12.15
CA GLY A 23 -3.24 -10.24 -12.56
C GLY A 23 -3.51 -9.27 -11.40
N ASP A 24 -3.81 -9.75 -10.20
CA ASP A 24 -4.06 -8.88 -9.04
C ASP A 24 -2.79 -8.10 -8.67
N ARG A 25 -2.98 -6.90 -8.09
CA ARG A 25 -1.88 -6.06 -7.62
C ARG A 25 -1.79 -6.14 -6.10
N GLN A 26 -0.72 -6.75 -5.61
CA GLN A 26 -0.43 -6.85 -4.18
C GLN A 26 0.50 -5.73 -3.73
N TYR A 27 0.20 -5.10 -2.60
CA TYR A 27 0.97 -4.04 -1.95
C TYR A 27 1.34 -4.51 -0.54
N GLY A 28 2.64 -4.71 -0.30
CA GLY A 28 3.18 -5.10 1.00
C GLY A 28 3.81 -3.93 1.74
N PHE A 29 3.44 -3.75 3.00
CA PHE A 29 3.94 -2.71 3.89
C PHE A 29 4.98 -3.28 4.86
N GLN A 30 5.81 -2.42 5.46
CA GLN A 30 6.90 -2.84 6.34
C GLN A 30 6.39 -3.54 7.61
N ASN A 31 5.19 -3.16 8.06
CA ASN A 31 4.54 -3.74 9.23
C ASN A 31 3.95 -5.14 8.98
N GLY A 32 4.19 -5.73 7.79
CA GLY A 32 3.64 -7.02 7.38
C GLY A 32 2.20 -6.95 6.88
N CYS A 33 1.62 -5.74 6.77
CA CYS A 33 0.34 -5.55 6.10
C CYS A 33 0.46 -5.86 4.61
N ILE A 34 -0.52 -6.59 4.09
CA ILE A 34 -0.62 -6.93 2.68
C ILE A 34 -2.01 -6.53 2.20
N ILE A 35 -2.06 -5.72 1.16
CA ILE A 35 -3.29 -5.27 0.52
C ILE A 35 -3.28 -5.77 -0.92
N VAL A 36 -4.30 -6.51 -1.30
CA VAL A 36 -4.48 -7.02 -2.65
C VAL A 36 -5.58 -6.20 -3.32
N LEU A 37 -5.24 -5.58 -4.44
CA LEU A 37 -6.15 -4.84 -5.29
C LEU A 37 -6.45 -5.61 -6.57
N GLU A 38 -7.58 -5.27 -7.18
CA GLU A 38 -7.94 -5.80 -8.50
C GLU A 38 -6.95 -5.38 -9.62
N PRO A 39 -6.85 -6.17 -10.70
CA PRO A 39 -5.94 -5.90 -11.82
C PRO A 39 -6.25 -4.59 -12.51
N GLN A 40 -7.53 -4.36 -12.79
CA GLN A 40 -8.01 -3.28 -13.66
C GLN A 40 -8.57 -2.07 -12.88
N ARG A 41 -8.77 -2.22 -11.57
CA ARG A 41 -9.42 -1.20 -10.75
C ARG A 41 -8.62 -1.00 -9.46
N ALA A 42 -8.59 0.24 -8.96
CA ALA A 42 -8.10 0.53 -7.61
C ALA A 42 -9.18 0.16 -6.58
N VAL A 43 -9.52 -1.14 -6.51
CA VAL A 43 -10.50 -1.68 -5.57
C VAL A 43 -9.81 -2.72 -4.72
N VAL A 44 -9.94 -2.58 -3.40
CA VAL A 44 -9.40 -3.55 -2.44
C VAL A 44 -10.19 -4.85 -2.53
N LYS A 45 -9.48 -5.91 -2.92
CA LYS A 45 -10.00 -7.27 -2.98
C LYS A 45 -9.83 -7.98 -1.66
N SER A 46 -8.65 -7.83 -1.04
CA SER A 46 -8.34 -8.38 0.28
C SER A 46 -7.37 -7.45 1.02
N GLU A 47 -7.53 -7.36 2.33
CA GLU A 47 -6.59 -6.68 3.23
C GLU A 47 -6.23 -7.59 4.40
N GLY A 48 -4.96 -7.56 4.81
CA GLY A 48 -4.49 -8.28 5.99
C GLY A 48 -5.05 -7.67 7.28
N THR A 49 -5.23 -8.48 8.32
CA THR A 49 -5.77 -8.03 9.62
C THR A 49 -4.87 -7.03 10.35
N VAL A 50 -3.58 -7.00 10.03
CA VAL A 50 -2.60 -6.04 10.56
C VAL A 50 -2.58 -4.71 9.79
N CYS A 51 -3.43 -4.57 8.77
CA CYS A 51 -3.51 -3.35 7.98
C CYS A 51 -4.27 -2.25 8.72
N ALA A 52 -3.61 -1.11 8.88
CA ALA A 52 -4.26 0.12 9.30
C ALA A 52 -4.95 0.80 8.09
N LEU A 53 -5.95 1.64 8.38
CA LEU A 53 -6.71 2.37 7.34
C LEU A 53 -5.81 3.17 6.39
N HIS A 54 -4.75 3.79 6.91
CA HIS A 54 -3.82 4.58 6.08
C HIS A 54 -3.04 3.73 5.08
N HIS A 55 -2.70 2.47 5.38
CA HIS A 55 -2.06 1.58 4.40
C HIS A 55 -2.96 1.37 3.18
N ARG A 56 -4.28 1.25 3.41
CA ARG A 56 -5.25 1.12 2.32
C ARG A 56 -5.27 2.37 1.45
N ASP A 57 -5.31 3.55 2.05
CA ASP A 57 -5.30 4.80 1.30
C ASP A 57 -4.02 4.94 0.46
N ILE A 58 -2.86 4.59 1.02
CA ILE A 58 -1.58 4.57 0.30
C ILE A 58 -1.65 3.58 -0.87
N ALA A 59 -2.09 2.34 -0.65
CA ALA A 59 -2.20 1.34 -1.72
C ALA A 59 -3.10 1.83 -2.87
N LEU A 60 -4.23 2.46 -2.54
CA LEU A 60 -5.17 3.02 -3.52
C LEU A 60 -4.57 4.18 -4.31
N LEU A 61 -3.81 5.07 -3.66
CA LEU A 61 -3.10 6.16 -4.32
C LEU A 61 -2.09 5.62 -5.35
N TYR A 62 -1.28 4.63 -4.96
CA TYR A 62 -0.31 4.00 -5.86
C TYR A 62 -0.99 3.29 -7.05
N ALA A 63 -2.11 2.62 -6.82
CA ALA A 63 -2.84 1.91 -7.86
C ALA A 63 -3.59 2.83 -8.84
N SER A 64 -3.84 4.07 -8.44
CA SER A 64 -4.47 5.10 -9.27
C SER A 64 -3.46 5.94 -10.06
N ALA A 65 -2.18 5.88 -9.69
CA ALA A 65 -1.08 6.57 -10.36
C ALA A 65 -0.42 5.72 -11.48
N ASP A 66 -0.73 4.42 -11.54
CA ASP A 66 -0.31 3.43 -12.56
C ASP A 66 -1.29 3.43 -13.75
#